data_AF-A0AA88QP49-F1
#
_entry.id   AF-A0AA88QP49-F1
#
_cell.length_a   1.000
_cell.length_b   1.000
_cell.length_c   1.000
_cell.angle_alpha   90.00
_cell.angle_beta   90.00
_cell.angle_gamma   90.00
#
_symmetry.space_group_name_H-M   'P 1'
#
loop_
_entity.id
_entity.type
_entity.pdbx_description
1 polymer ?
#
loop_
_entity_poly.entity_id
_entity_poly.type
_entity_poly.pdbx_seq_one_letter_code
_entity_poly.pdbx_strand_id
1 'polypeptide(L)'
;MIDSKWTAAQTVRTWELFKTEFNKNYIPRSVKLKREAEFLNFEQGNLTVQQYATKFISLTRHALYLVEGEDRRVRKFQDGLKPEIQEKISVMNIDDTIEDQEVVGEGIGKEDFEYPFVPKNQG
;
A
#
# COMPACT_ATOMS: atom_id res chain seq x y z
N MET A 1 -33.76 -13.08 35.57
CA MET A 1 -33.84 -13.30 34.11
C MET A 1 -33.26 -12.05 33.48
N ILE A 2 -32.11 -12.16 32.81
CA ILE A 2 -31.43 -11.02 32.20
C ILE A 2 -31.92 -10.96 30.76
N ASP A 3 -32.51 -9.83 30.36
CA ASP A 3 -33.15 -9.65 29.06
C ASP A 3 -32.17 -9.96 27.90
N SER A 4 -32.42 -11.08 27.22
CA SER A 4 -31.64 -11.62 26.09
C SER A 4 -31.76 -10.79 24.80
N LYS A 5 -32.11 -9.50 24.92
CA LYS A 5 -32.18 -8.54 23.81
C LYS A 5 -30.92 -7.66 23.71
N TRP A 6 -30.00 -7.75 24.66
CA TRP A 6 -28.75 -6.97 24.65
C TRP A 6 -27.53 -7.72 24.12
N THR A 7 -27.67 -8.98 23.72
CA THR A 7 -26.55 -9.80 23.21
C THR A 7 -26.45 -9.87 21.68
N ALA A 8 -27.39 -9.29 20.93
CA ALA A 8 -27.40 -9.34 19.46
C ALA A 8 -26.64 -8.18 18.76
N ALA A 9 -26.22 -7.16 19.51
CA ALA A 9 -25.52 -5.99 18.96
C ALA A 9 -24.14 -5.76 19.60
N GLN A 10 -23.55 -6.79 20.19
CA GLN A 10 -22.13 -6.80 20.44
C GLN A 10 -21.41 -7.19 19.16
N THR A 11 -21.72 -6.47 18.06
CA THR A 11 -20.85 -6.35 16.90
C THR A 11 -19.50 -6.04 17.49
N VAL A 12 -18.55 -6.98 17.37
CA VAL A 12 -17.20 -6.83 17.88
C VAL A 12 -16.75 -5.43 17.44
N ARG A 13 -16.60 -4.51 18.41
CA ARG A 13 -16.15 -3.13 18.20
C ARG A 13 -14.68 -3.19 17.81
N THR A 14 -14.39 -3.77 16.66
CA THR A 14 -13.02 -3.84 16.16
C THR A 14 -12.60 -2.43 15.78
N TRP A 15 -11.35 -2.11 16.10
CA TRP A 15 -10.72 -0.87 15.66
C TRP A 15 -10.81 -0.69 14.14
N GLU A 16 -10.77 -1.79 13.38
CA GLU A 16 -10.94 -1.80 11.93
C GLU A 16 -12.33 -1.34 11.46
N LEU A 17 -13.39 -1.77 12.14
CA LEU A 17 -14.75 -1.33 11.83
C LEU A 17 -14.91 0.17 12.12
N PHE A 18 -14.37 0.63 13.24
CA PHE A 18 -14.36 2.07 13.57
C PHE A 18 -13.62 2.88 12.51
N LYS A 19 -12.40 2.47 12.12
CA LYS A 19 -11.63 3.17 11.06
C LYS A 19 -12.39 3.21 9.74
N THR A 20 -13.04 2.11 9.35
CA THR A 20 -13.85 2.02 8.12
C THR A 20 -15.01 3.02 8.15
N GLU A 21 -15.84 2.99 9.20
CA GLU A 21 -16.98 3.88 9.33
C GLU A 21 -16.57 5.34 9.52
N PHE A 22 -15.50 5.60 10.27
CA PHE A 22 -14.95 6.93 10.43
C PHE A 22 -14.48 7.50 9.09
N ASN A 23 -13.68 6.74 8.33
CA ASN A 23 -13.20 7.16 7.02
C ASN A 23 -14.34 7.34 6.01
N LYS A 24 -15.42 6.58 6.11
CA LYS A 24 -16.59 6.71 5.24
C LYS A 24 -17.38 7.99 5.54
N ASN A 25 -17.65 8.27 6.81
CA ASN A 25 -18.57 9.33 7.23
C ASN A 25 -17.89 10.70 7.41
N TYR A 26 -16.60 10.73 7.73
CA TYR A 26 -15.91 11.98 8.11
C TYR A 26 -14.81 12.43 7.14
N ILE A 27 -14.39 11.60 6.20
CA ILE A 27 -13.40 11.97 5.18
C ILE A 27 -14.13 12.24 3.86
N PRO A 28 -14.26 13.50 3.42
CA PRO A 28 -14.95 13.84 2.18
C PRO A 28 -14.32 13.16 0.97
N ARG A 29 -15.16 12.80 -0.02
CA ARG A 29 -14.70 12.20 -1.27
C ARG A 29 -13.64 13.04 -1.99
N SER A 30 -13.78 14.36 -1.99
CA SER A 30 -12.80 15.28 -2.59
C SER A 30 -11.40 15.15 -1.95
N VAL A 31 -11.33 14.95 -0.64
CA VAL A 31 -10.06 14.74 0.08
C VAL A 31 -9.45 13.40 -0.28
N LYS A 32 -10.26 12.35 -0.40
CA LYS A 32 -9.79 11.02 -0.85
C LYS A 32 -9.20 11.09 -2.26
N LEU A 33 -9.96 11.63 -3.20
CA LEU A 33 -9.52 11.81 -4.59
C LEU A 33 -8.25 12.64 -4.69
N LYS A 34 -8.10 13.69 -3.87
CA LYS A 34 -6.86 14.48 -3.85
C LYS A 34 -5.66 13.66 -3.39
N ARG A 35 -5.81 12.82 -2.36
CA ARG A 35 -4.74 11.94 -1.88
C ARG A 35 -4.40 10.83 -2.88
N GLU A 36 -5.43 10.27 -3.52
CA GLU A 36 -5.26 9.31 -4.61
C GLU A 36 -4.47 9.93 -5.77
N ALA A 37 -4.86 11.13 -6.22
CA ALA A 37 -4.18 11.84 -7.29
C ALA A 37 -2.73 12.21 -6.90
N GLU A 38 -2.50 12.61 -5.64
CA GLU A 38 -1.15 12.86 -5.14
C GLU A 38 -0.28 11.61 -5.22
N PHE A 39 -0.81 10.45 -4.82
CA PHE A 39 -0.09 9.18 -4.91
C PHE A 39 0.14 8.71 -6.35
N LEU A 40 -0.89 8.79 -7.20
CA LEU A 40 -0.80 8.35 -8.60
C LEU A 40 0.19 9.20 -9.40
N ASN A 41 0.28 10.50 -9.11
CA ASN A 41 1.23 11.41 -9.77
C ASN A 41 2.57 11.52 -9.02
N PHE A 42 2.79 10.70 -7.98
CA PHE A 42 4.03 10.76 -7.21
C PHE A 42 5.17 10.05 -7.92
N GLU A 43 6.15 10.83 -8.34
CA GLU A 43 7.39 10.38 -8.97
C GLU A 43 8.61 10.85 -8.16
N GLN A 44 9.76 10.24 -8.40
CA GLN A 44 11.01 10.53 -7.68
C GLN A 44 11.40 12.00 -7.82
N GLY A 45 11.24 12.59 -9.01
CA GLY A 45 11.62 13.98 -9.26
C GLY A 45 13.06 14.25 -8.84
N ASN A 46 13.31 15.28 -8.03
CA ASN A 46 14.65 15.61 -7.53
C ASN A 46 15.05 14.87 -6.23
N LEU A 47 14.20 13.99 -5.71
CA LEU A 47 14.46 13.27 -4.47
C LEU A 47 15.55 12.20 -4.67
N THR A 48 16.29 11.92 -3.60
CA THR A 48 17.08 10.69 -3.54
C THR A 48 16.15 9.48 -3.52
N VAL A 49 16.64 8.31 -3.94
CA VAL A 49 15.84 7.08 -3.93
C VAL A 49 15.30 6.76 -2.52
N GLN A 50 16.10 7.01 -1.48
CA GLN A 50 15.69 6.80 -0.09
C GLN A 50 14.55 7.75 0.33
N GLN A 51 14.65 9.03 -0.03
CA GLN A 51 13.59 10.01 0.24
C GLN A 51 12.32 9.67 -0.53
N TYR A 52 12.46 9.23 -1.78
CA TYR A 52 11.36 8.75 -2.60
C TYR A 52 10.66 7.55 -1.96
N ALA A 53 11.40 6.51 -1.57
CA ALA A 53 10.87 5.32 -0.89
C ALA A 53 10.13 5.66 0.41
N THR A 54 10.70 6.54 1.23
CA THR A 54 10.08 6.96 2.49
C THR A 54 8.75 7.66 2.25
N LYS A 55 8.71 8.57 1.25
CA LYS A 55 7.49 9.29 0.89
C LYS A 55 6.46 8.39 0.21
N PHE A 56 6.91 7.46 -0.63
CA PHE A 56 6.05 6.45 -1.26
C PHE A 56 5.32 5.62 -0.21
N ILE A 57 6.05 5.05 0.76
CA ILE A 57 5.46 4.26 1.86
C ILE A 57 4.45 5.11 2.66
N SER A 58 4.78 6.36 2.96
CA SER A 58 3.87 7.27 3.67
C SER A 58 2.56 7.49 2.91
N LEU A 59 2.63 7.71 1.59
CA LEU A 59 1.45 7.91 0.74
C LEU A 59 0.62 6.63 0.59
N THR A 60 1.26 5.45 0.47
CA THR A 60 0.54 4.18 0.36
C THR A 60 -0.35 3.90 1.57
N ARG A 61 0.00 4.36 2.78
CA ARG A 61 -0.81 4.18 4.01
C ARG A 61 -2.24 4.70 3.88
N HIS A 62 -2.46 5.71 3.04
CA HIS A 62 -3.77 6.31 2.82
C HIS A 62 -4.48 5.82 1.56
N ALA A 63 -3.78 5.05 0.73
CA ALA A 63 -4.21 4.63 -0.59
C ALA A 63 -3.87 3.15 -0.86
N LEU A 64 -3.84 2.31 0.18
CA LEU A 64 -3.47 0.89 0.07
C LEU A 64 -4.32 0.16 -0.97
N TYR A 65 -5.59 0.54 -1.12
CA TYR A 65 -6.50 -0.06 -2.12
C TYR A 65 -6.11 0.25 -3.58
N LEU A 66 -5.31 1.30 -3.83
CA LEU A 66 -4.84 1.62 -5.19
C LEU A 66 -3.69 0.72 -5.64
N VAL A 67 -3.00 0.09 -4.70
CA VAL A 67 -1.85 -0.78 -4.94
C VAL A 67 -2.00 -2.08 -4.16
N GLU A 68 -3.20 -2.67 -4.21
CA GLU A 68 -3.43 -3.98 -3.60
C GLU A 68 -2.58 -5.04 -4.29
N GLY A 69 -1.76 -5.73 -3.50
CA GLY A 69 -0.77 -6.69 -3.99
C GLY A 69 0.65 -6.14 -3.97
N GLU A 70 1.62 -7.02 -3.76
CA GLU A 70 3.04 -6.68 -3.82
C GLU A 70 3.44 -6.26 -5.23
N ASP A 71 3.03 -7.02 -6.26
CA ASP A 71 3.38 -6.73 -7.66
C ASP A 71 2.95 -5.34 -8.11
N ARG A 72 1.74 -4.90 -7.73
CA ARG A 72 1.24 -3.57 -8.07
C ARG A 72 2.02 -2.47 -7.33
N ARG A 73 2.44 -2.72 -6.08
CA ARG A 73 3.28 -1.79 -5.32
C ARG A 73 4.67 -1.67 -5.94
N VAL A 74 5.29 -2.80 -6.26
CA VAL A 74 6.61 -2.86 -6.89
C VAL A 74 6.59 -2.16 -8.23
N ARG A 75 5.62 -2.48 -9.10
CA ARG A 75 5.48 -1.84 -10.41
C ARG A 75 5.25 -0.34 -10.28
N LYS A 76 4.33 0.09 -9.41
CA LYS A 76 4.08 1.53 -9.19
C LYS A 76 5.30 2.27 -8.65
N PHE A 77 6.10 1.62 -7.80
CA PHE A 77 7.35 2.16 -7.30
C PHE A 77 8.39 2.30 -8.41
N GLN A 78 8.56 1.26 -9.23
CA GLN A 78 9.48 1.25 -10.38
C GLN A 78 9.10 2.33 -11.41
N ASP A 79 7.82 2.43 -11.77
CA ASP A 79 7.30 3.40 -12.74
C ASP A 79 7.56 4.85 -12.31
N GLY A 80 7.60 5.11 -11.01
CA GLY A 80 7.85 6.44 -10.46
C GLY A 80 9.33 6.78 -10.25
N LEU A 81 10.27 5.86 -10.51
CA LEU A 81 11.70 6.15 -10.43
C LEU A 81 12.16 7.04 -11.59
N LYS A 82 13.32 7.66 -11.46
CA LYS A 82 13.92 8.38 -12.57
C LYS A 82 14.26 7.45 -13.76
N PRO A 83 14.18 7.94 -15.01
CA PRO A 83 14.48 7.13 -16.19
C PRO A 83 15.87 6.46 -16.14
N GLU A 84 16.90 7.15 -15.63
CA GLU A 84 18.25 6.58 -15.57
C GLU A 84 18.38 5.41 -14.58
N ILE A 85 17.46 5.32 -13.62
CA ILE A 85 17.40 4.21 -12.67
C ILE A 85 16.51 3.10 -13.23
N GLN A 86 15.38 3.45 -13.85
CA GLN A 86 14.51 2.50 -14.53
C GLN A 86 15.28 1.71 -15.58
N GLU A 87 16.08 2.38 -16.42
CA GLU A 87 16.92 1.73 -17.45
C GLU A 87 17.89 0.71 -16.83
N LYS A 88 18.56 1.07 -15.73
CA LYS A 88 19.47 0.16 -15.02
C LYS A 88 18.75 -1.06 -14.44
N ILE A 89 17.55 -0.86 -13.89
CA ILE A 89 16.73 -1.95 -13.36
C ILE A 89 16.30 -2.87 -14.50
N SER A 90 15.82 -2.32 -15.62
CA SER A 90 15.46 -3.09 -16.81
C SER A 90 16.62 -3.90 -17.31
N VAL A 91 17.83 -3.34 -17.40
CA VAL A 91 19.04 -4.05 -17.84
C VAL A 91 19.41 -5.19 -16.88
N MET A 92 19.23 -5.02 -15.56
CA MET A 92 19.49 -6.07 -14.57
C MET A 92 18.43 -7.17 -14.59
N ASN A 93 17.17 -6.84 -14.92
CA ASN A 93 16.07 -7.81 -14.99
C ASN A 93 16.05 -8.63 -16.29
N ILE A 94 16.96 -8.38 -17.25
CA ILE A 94 17.04 -9.15 -18.49
C ILE A 94 17.43 -10.63 -18.23
N ASP A 95 18.05 -10.94 -17.10
CA ASP A 95 18.31 -12.34 -16.70
C ASP A 95 17.10 -13.06 -16.07
N ASP A 96 16.06 -12.33 -15.64
CA ASP A 96 14.84 -12.87 -15.02
C ASP A 96 13.58 -12.56 -15.85
N THR A 97 13.67 -12.69 -17.18
CA THR A 97 12.47 -12.69 -18.05
C THR A 97 11.65 -13.95 -17.75
N ILE A 98 10.96 -13.95 -16.61
CA ILE A 98 9.89 -14.89 -16.32
C ILE A 98 8.71 -14.40 -17.16
N GLU A 99 8.48 -15.15 -18.22
CA GLU A 99 7.33 -15.05 -19.13
C GLU A 99 6.03 -14.92 -18.35
N ASP A 100 5.09 -14.15 -18.92
CA ASP A 100 3.70 -14.11 -18.49
C ASP A 100 3.13 -15.52 -18.34
N GLN A 101 3.05 -16.03 -17.11
CA GLN A 101 2.18 -17.16 -16.79
C GLN A 101 1.03 -16.68 -15.89
N GLU A 102 -0.15 -16.70 -16.49
CA GLU A 102 -1.44 -16.73 -15.82
C GLU A 102 -1.48 -17.90 -14.83
N VAL A 103 -1.34 -17.61 -13.53
CA VAL A 103 -1.57 -18.62 -12.49
C VAL A 103 -2.96 -18.38 -11.88
N VAL A 104 -3.87 -19.26 -12.27
CA VAL A 104 -5.19 -19.48 -11.67
C VAL A 104 -5.01 -19.64 -10.16
N GLY A 105 -5.81 -18.88 -9.40
CA GLY A 105 -5.53 -18.62 -8.00
C GLY A 105 -5.69 -19.81 -7.05
N GLU A 106 -5.18 -19.63 -5.83
CA GLU A 106 -5.71 -20.18 -4.59
C GLU A 106 -5.14 -19.37 -3.42
N GLY A 107 -5.98 -19.09 -2.41
CA GLY A 107 -5.69 -18.14 -1.35
C GLY A 107 -4.70 -18.64 -0.30
N ILE A 108 -3.91 -17.72 0.27
CA ILE A 108 -3.08 -17.99 1.45
C ILE A 108 -3.18 -16.78 2.40
N GLY A 109 -3.30 -17.10 3.70
CA GLY A 109 -3.87 -16.28 4.76
C GLY A 109 -3.12 -15.02 5.18
N LYS A 110 -3.85 -14.15 5.88
CA LYS A 110 -3.44 -12.85 6.39
C LYS A 110 -2.75 -12.97 7.76
N GLU A 111 -1.61 -13.62 7.86
CA GLU A 111 -0.76 -13.55 9.05
C GLU A 111 0.68 -13.34 8.57
N ASP A 112 1.51 -12.61 9.32
CA ASP A 112 2.89 -12.17 8.99
C ASP A 112 3.07 -10.73 8.45
N PHE A 113 2.12 -9.83 8.73
CA PHE A 113 2.39 -8.39 8.65
C PHE A 113 3.29 -7.93 9.81
N GLU A 114 4.55 -8.33 9.81
CA GLU A 114 5.62 -7.68 10.56
C GLU A 114 6.57 -7.05 9.55
N TYR A 115 6.53 -5.72 9.44
CA TYR A 115 7.44 -4.96 8.57
C TYR A 115 8.63 -4.44 9.39
N PRO A 116 9.83 -5.06 9.35
CA PRO A 116 11.03 -4.41 9.80
C PRO A 116 11.82 -3.91 8.59
N PHE A 117 11.66 -2.64 8.26
CA PHE A 117 12.79 -1.89 7.71
C PHE A 117 12.92 -0.58 8.47
N VAL A 118 13.42 -0.71 9.70
CA VAL A 118 13.97 0.44 10.44
C VAL A 118 15.40 0.63 9.92
N PRO A 119 15.70 1.71 9.16
CA PRO A 119 17.08 2.00 8.83
C PRO A 119 17.83 2.24 10.14
N LYS A 120 18.86 1.44 10.40
CA LYS A 120 19.76 1.65 11.54
C LYS A 120 20.43 3.00 11.35
N ASN A 121 20.11 3.96 12.20
CA ASN A 121 20.87 5.21 12.32
C ASN A 121 22.35 4.86 12.52
N GLN A 122 23.22 5.37 11.64
CA GLN A 122 24.65 5.48 11.88
C GLN A 122 24.92 6.90 12.35
N GLY A 123 25.55 7.03 13.52
CA GLY A 123 25.96 8.28 14.15
C GLY A 123 25.48 8.38 15.59
#